data_AF-A0A918QNM8-F1
#
_entry.id   AF-A0A918QNM8-F1
#
_cell.length_a   1.000
_cell.length_b   1.000
_cell.length_c   1.000
_cell.angle_alpha   90.00
_cell.angle_beta   90.00
_cell.angle_gamma   90.00
#
_symmetry.space_group_name_H-M   'P 1'
#
loop_
_entity.id
_entity.type
_entity.pdbx_description
1 polymer ?
#
loop_
_entity_poly.entity_id
_entity_poly.type
_entity_poly.pdbx_seq_one_letter_code
_entity_poly.pdbx_strand_id
1 'polypeptide(L)'
;MTPPGSTGPAATAPGEAVPTDLRRLLAFRAHGAARLLLGCRARLEDIEGAAAAGQTEVAVLMAYELVQLSLSVRGLRTEGELSYGRDEAASDPFAGVPADQVEAGLLLAARGREAANGDPARGEEWLERLRDHLRDTEGLLGYREPLPDVRSGSGLMKGFKLARTWQPHLQRVGLPDLLPEAWSRRVD
;
A
#
# COMPACT_ATOMS: atom_id res chain seq x y z
N MET A 1 34.18 -44.55 8.12
CA MET A 1 34.60 -43.14 8.09
C MET A 1 34.30 -42.60 6.71
N THR A 2 33.18 -41.91 6.56
CA THR A 2 32.64 -41.36 5.31
C THR A 2 32.41 -39.88 5.58
N PRO A 3 32.84 -38.94 4.73
CA PRO A 3 32.62 -37.53 4.98
C PRO A 3 31.13 -37.18 4.77
N PRO A 4 30.55 -36.27 5.57
CA PRO A 4 29.19 -35.82 5.36
C PRO A 4 29.13 -34.92 4.11
N GLY A 5 28.14 -35.22 3.27
CA GLY A 5 27.86 -34.52 2.03
C GLY A 5 27.59 -33.03 2.24
N SER A 6 28.19 -32.25 1.35
CA SER A 6 27.95 -30.83 1.15
C SER A 6 26.46 -30.55 0.95
N THR A 7 25.90 -29.76 1.85
CA THR A 7 24.66 -29.02 1.66
C THR A 7 24.85 -28.08 0.48
N GLY A 8 24.15 -28.34 -0.62
CA GLY A 8 24.07 -27.42 -1.75
C GLY A 8 23.45 -26.07 -1.30
N PRO A 9 23.79 -24.96 -1.98
CA PRO A 9 23.26 -23.65 -1.62
C PRO A 9 21.73 -23.65 -1.77
N ALA A 10 21.07 -23.17 -0.71
CA ALA A 10 19.64 -22.98 -0.64
C ALA A 10 19.14 -22.17 -1.84
N ALA A 11 18.06 -22.67 -2.46
CA ALA A 11 17.36 -21.98 -3.54
C ALA A 11 17.01 -20.56 -3.09
N THR A 12 17.58 -19.58 -3.78
CA THR A 12 17.28 -18.17 -3.60
C THR A 12 15.84 -17.94 -4.06
N ALA A 13 15.00 -17.34 -3.20
CA ALA A 13 13.68 -16.87 -3.57
C ALA A 13 13.77 -16.00 -4.84
N PRO A 14 12.76 -16.02 -5.74
CA PRO A 14 12.80 -15.27 -6.99
C PRO A 14 13.10 -13.80 -6.68
N GLY A 15 14.30 -13.37 -7.09
CA GLY A 15 14.77 -12.02 -6.89
C GLY A 15 13.87 -11.07 -7.66
N GLU A 16 13.13 -10.24 -6.93
CA GLU A 16 12.39 -9.12 -7.48
C GLU A 16 13.34 -8.27 -8.31
N ALA A 17 13.17 -8.25 -9.64
CA ALA A 17 14.02 -7.49 -10.54
C ALA A 17 13.92 -6.01 -10.18
N VAL A 18 15.06 -5.38 -9.84
CA VAL A 18 15.12 -3.94 -9.62
C VAL A 18 14.66 -3.24 -10.91
N PRO A 19 13.69 -2.31 -10.86
CA PRO A 19 13.24 -1.60 -12.05
C PRO A 19 14.43 -0.97 -12.77
N THR A 20 14.60 -1.27 -14.05
CA THR A 20 15.70 -0.73 -14.87
C THR A 20 15.51 0.76 -15.16
N ASP A 21 14.27 1.25 -15.03
CA ASP A 21 13.90 2.66 -15.15
C ASP A 21 13.94 3.36 -13.77
N LEU A 22 14.85 4.32 -13.62
CA LEU A 22 14.98 5.15 -12.42
C LEU A 22 13.68 5.90 -12.08
N ARG A 23 12.90 6.33 -13.08
CA ARG A 23 11.62 7.00 -12.84
C ARG A 23 10.62 6.06 -12.19
N ARG A 24 10.56 4.81 -12.62
CA ARG A 24 9.71 3.76 -12.00
C ARG A 24 10.15 3.44 -10.60
N LEU A 25 11.47 3.34 -10.36
CA LEU A 25 11.99 3.14 -9.01
C LEU A 25 11.65 4.32 -8.08
N LEU A 26 11.82 5.56 -8.54
CA LEU A 26 11.48 6.76 -7.77
C LEU A 26 9.97 6.89 -7.56
N ALA A 27 9.17 6.61 -8.58
CA ALA A 27 7.71 6.55 -8.50
C ALA A 27 7.27 5.58 -7.39
N PHE A 28 7.77 4.34 -7.46
CA PHE A 28 7.47 3.32 -6.47
C PHE A 28 7.86 3.75 -5.06
N ARG A 29 9.09 4.25 -4.85
CA ARG A 29 9.56 4.63 -3.51
C ARG A 29 8.85 5.85 -2.96
N ALA A 30 8.64 6.88 -3.78
CA ALA A 30 8.12 8.16 -3.34
C ALA A 30 6.59 8.17 -3.33
N HIS A 31 5.95 7.97 -4.50
CA HIS A 31 4.49 7.96 -4.60
C HIS A 31 3.89 6.76 -3.89
N GLY A 32 4.57 5.61 -3.92
CA GLY A 32 4.13 4.44 -3.15
C GLY A 32 4.11 4.69 -1.65
N ALA A 33 5.17 5.31 -1.10
CA ALA A 33 5.19 5.69 0.31
C ALA A 33 4.12 6.74 0.66
N ALA A 34 3.88 7.73 -0.21
CA ALA A 34 2.84 8.72 0.02
C ALA A 34 1.44 8.11 -0.01
N ARG A 35 1.14 7.24 -0.98
CA ARG A 35 -0.13 6.50 -1.06
C ARG A 35 -0.35 5.58 0.14
N LEU A 36 0.70 4.88 0.54
CA LEU A 36 0.62 3.95 1.67
C LEU A 36 0.37 4.69 2.97
N LEU A 37 1.14 5.76 3.21
CA LEU A 37 0.95 6.61 4.37
C LEU A 37 -0.43 7.28 4.30
N LEU A 38 -0.65 8.20 3.36
CA LEU A 38 -1.81 9.10 3.37
C LEU A 38 -3.14 8.43 3.01
N GLY A 39 -3.11 7.30 2.30
CA GLY A 39 -4.30 6.62 1.83
C GLY A 39 -4.52 5.25 2.49
N CYS A 40 -3.57 4.30 2.39
CA CYS A 40 -3.80 2.96 2.93
C CYS A 40 -4.01 2.99 4.45
N ARG A 41 -3.13 3.67 5.20
CA ARG A 41 -3.25 3.72 6.66
C ARG A 41 -4.55 4.40 7.11
N ALA A 42 -4.93 5.50 6.47
CA ALA A 42 -6.20 6.17 6.75
C ALA A 42 -7.42 5.25 6.50
N ARG A 43 -7.40 4.45 5.42
CA ARG A 43 -8.49 3.48 5.14
C ARG A 43 -8.50 2.32 6.11
N LEU A 44 -7.34 1.84 6.55
CA LEU A 44 -7.27 0.79 7.57
C LEU A 44 -7.89 1.28 8.89
N GLU A 45 -7.55 2.49 9.33
CA GLU A 45 -8.16 3.13 10.51
C GLU A 45 -9.70 3.23 10.38
N ASP A 46 -10.20 3.60 9.19
CA ASP A 46 -11.64 3.66 8.91
C ASP A 46 -12.31 2.28 8.95
N ILE A 47 -11.66 1.25 8.39
CA ILE A 47 -12.16 -0.13 8.39
C ILE A 47 -12.26 -0.66 9.83
N GLU A 48 -11.21 -0.46 10.63
CA GLU A 48 -11.19 -0.87 12.04
C GLU A 48 -12.28 -0.15 12.84
N GLY A 49 -12.45 1.16 12.62
CA GLY A 49 -13.51 1.94 13.25
C GLY A 49 -14.91 1.47 12.86
N ALA A 50 -15.16 1.22 11.56
CA ALA A 50 -16.44 0.73 11.08
C ALA A 50 -16.73 -0.69 11.59
N ALA A 51 -15.74 -1.58 11.62
CA ALA A 51 -15.88 -2.93 12.17
C ALA A 51 -16.22 -2.88 13.67
N ALA A 52 -15.51 -2.07 14.45
CA ALA A 52 -15.79 -1.88 15.88
C ALA A 52 -17.20 -1.29 16.15
N ALA A 53 -17.71 -0.47 15.23
CA ALA A 53 -19.07 0.08 15.28
C ALA A 53 -20.16 -0.87 14.75
N GLY A 54 -19.80 -2.10 14.33
CA GLY A 54 -20.74 -3.07 13.74
C GLY A 54 -21.19 -2.70 12.32
N GLN A 55 -20.57 -1.70 11.68
CA GLN A 55 -20.89 -1.23 10.33
C GLN A 55 -20.16 -2.05 9.27
N THR A 56 -20.43 -3.36 9.25
CA THR A 56 -19.74 -4.32 8.39
C THR A 56 -19.71 -3.94 6.92
N GLU A 57 -20.85 -3.58 6.34
CA GLU A 57 -20.92 -3.33 4.90
C GLU A 57 -20.03 -2.15 4.50
N VAL A 58 -19.95 -1.15 5.39
CA VAL A 58 -19.05 0.00 5.24
C VAL A 58 -17.60 -0.46 5.34
N ALA A 59 -17.26 -1.28 6.34
CA ALA A 59 -15.92 -1.83 6.50
C ALA A 59 -15.48 -2.65 5.28
N VAL A 60 -16.36 -3.48 4.72
CA VAL A 60 -16.09 -4.27 3.50
C VAL A 60 -15.88 -3.36 2.29
N LEU A 61 -16.74 -2.35 2.10
CA LEU A 61 -16.59 -1.41 0.99
C LEU A 61 -15.25 -0.67 1.07
N MET A 62 -14.87 -0.20 2.26
CA MET A 62 -13.59 0.47 2.47
C MET A 62 -12.40 -0.49 2.32
N ALA A 63 -12.57 -1.78 2.64
CA ALA A 63 -11.54 -2.80 2.40
C ALA A 63 -11.25 -2.99 0.91
N TYR A 64 -12.25 -2.88 0.02
CA TYR A 64 -11.99 -2.87 -1.42
C TYR A 64 -11.13 -1.67 -1.83
N GLU A 65 -11.43 -0.48 -1.32
CA GLU A 65 -10.63 0.71 -1.62
C GLU A 65 -9.19 0.59 -1.08
N LEU A 66 -9.01 0.05 0.14
CA LEU A 66 -7.70 -0.24 0.72
C LEU A 66 -6.90 -1.20 -0.17
N VAL A 67 -7.51 -2.31 -0.58
CA VAL A 67 -6.86 -3.32 -1.42
C VAL A 67 -6.46 -2.72 -2.76
N GLN A 68 -7.37 -2.01 -3.44
CA GLN A 68 -7.08 -1.34 -4.71
C GLN A 68 -5.91 -0.36 -4.57
N LEU A 69 -5.89 0.42 -3.49
CA LEU A 69 -4.80 1.36 -3.25
C LEU A 69 -3.47 0.65 -2.99
N SER A 70 -3.47 -0.38 -2.14
CA SER A 70 -2.29 -1.20 -1.84
C SER A 70 -1.73 -1.87 -3.11
N LEU A 71 -2.58 -2.41 -3.96
CA LEU A 71 -2.17 -2.99 -5.25
C LEU A 71 -1.65 -1.93 -6.22
N SER A 72 -2.25 -0.74 -6.26
CA SER A 72 -1.75 0.37 -7.09
C SER A 72 -0.31 0.76 -6.71
N VAL A 73 0.04 0.67 -5.42
CA VAL A 73 1.42 0.90 -4.95
C VAL A 73 2.36 -0.15 -5.51
N ARG A 74 1.96 -1.43 -5.51
CA ARG A 74 2.76 -2.53 -6.08
C ARG A 74 2.99 -2.35 -7.58
N GLY A 75 1.94 -1.94 -8.30
CA GLY A 75 2.00 -1.66 -9.74
C GLY A 75 2.96 -0.54 -10.13
N LEU A 76 3.27 0.42 -9.26
CA LEU A 76 4.20 1.52 -9.56
C LEU A 76 5.61 1.06 -9.97
N ARG A 77 6.03 -0.16 -9.59
CA ARG A 77 7.32 -0.74 -10.01
C ARG A 77 7.36 -1.09 -11.49
N THR A 78 6.21 -1.33 -12.11
CA THR A 78 6.05 -1.86 -13.45
C THR A 78 5.31 -0.86 -14.33
N GLU A 79 3.99 -0.99 -14.43
CA GLU A 79 3.15 -0.23 -15.37
C GLU A 79 2.17 0.72 -14.66
N GLY A 80 2.09 0.65 -13.33
CA GLY A 80 1.12 1.39 -12.53
C GLY A 80 1.14 2.89 -12.75
N GLU A 81 -0.04 3.49 -12.68
CA GLU A 81 -0.25 4.91 -12.90
C GLU A 81 0.21 5.74 -11.70
N LEU A 82 0.72 6.95 -11.95
CA LEU A 82 1.18 7.90 -10.93
C LEU A 82 0.04 8.72 -10.32
N SER A 83 -0.95 9.04 -11.14
CA SER A 83 -2.18 9.64 -10.67
C SER A 83 -3.00 8.61 -9.90
N TYR A 84 -3.58 9.02 -8.77
CA TYR A 84 -4.44 8.17 -7.96
C TYR A 84 -5.33 9.07 -7.09
N GLY A 85 -6.65 8.87 -7.14
CA GLY A 85 -7.59 9.65 -6.34
C GLY A 85 -9.02 9.65 -6.87
N ARG A 86 -9.92 10.29 -6.10
CA ARG A 86 -11.37 10.31 -6.32
C ARG A 86 -11.84 11.00 -7.62
N ASP A 87 -10.97 11.75 -8.29
CA ASP A 87 -11.37 12.61 -9.40
C ASP A 87 -10.91 12.10 -10.78
N GLU A 88 -10.30 10.91 -10.85
CA GLU A 88 -9.84 10.31 -12.10
C GLU A 88 -10.57 9.00 -12.38
N ALA A 89 -11.72 9.09 -13.05
CA ALA A 89 -12.56 7.94 -13.42
C ALA A 89 -11.88 6.92 -14.35
N ALA A 90 -10.67 7.24 -14.85
CA ALA A 90 -9.93 6.42 -15.82
C ALA A 90 -8.74 5.66 -15.22
N SER A 91 -8.49 5.77 -13.90
CA SER A 91 -7.30 5.12 -13.32
C SER A 91 -7.51 3.63 -13.08
N ASP A 92 -6.60 2.80 -13.58
CA ASP A 92 -6.58 1.36 -13.31
C ASP A 92 -5.70 1.06 -12.07
N PRO A 93 -6.29 0.71 -10.91
CA PRO A 93 -5.51 0.38 -9.71
C PRO A 93 -4.72 -0.93 -9.83
N PHE A 94 -4.97 -1.74 -10.87
CA PHE A 94 -4.35 -3.03 -11.10
C PHE A 94 -3.28 -3.00 -12.20
N ALA A 95 -3.05 -1.85 -12.84
CA ALA A 95 -2.05 -1.72 -13.89
C ALA A 95 -0.67 -2.21 -13.43
N GLY A 96 -0.15 -3.23 -14.13
CA GLY A 96 1.15 -3.85 -13.84
C GLY A 96 1.18 -4.80 -12.64
N VAL A 97 0.03 -5.13 -12.04
CA VAL A 97 -0.11 -6.08 -10.94
C VAL A 97 -0.47 -7.48 -11.47
N PRO A 98 0.20 -8.56 -11.02
CA PRO A 98 -0.15 -9.92 -11.40
C PRO A 98 -1.61 -10.28 -11.04
N ALA A 99 -2.31 -10.96 -11.96
CA ALA A 99 -3.74 -11.25 -11.83
C ALA A 99 -4.08 -12.09 -10.57
N ASP A 100 -3.20 -13.00 -10.18
CA ASP A 100 -3.32 -13.80 -8.96
C ASP A 100 -3.28 -12.94 -7.70
N GLN A 101 -2.46 -11.88 -7.67
CA GLN A 101 -2.43 -10.92 -6.57
C GLN A 101 -3.69 -10.05 -6.54
N VAL A 102 -4.22 -9.67 -7.70
CA VAL A 102 -5.49 -8.93 -7.81
C VAL A 102 -6.63 -9.77 -7.26
N GLU A 103 -6.76 -11.01 -7.72
CA GLU A 103 -7.79 -11.95 -7.25
C GLU A 103 -7.68 -12.19 -5.75
N ALA A 104 -6.48 -12.48 -5.25
CA ALA A 104 -6.25 -12.70 -3.82
C ALA A 104 -6.63 -11.49 -2.97
N GLY A 105 -6.30 -10.28 -3.42
CA GLY A 105 -6.67 -9.03 -2.74
C GLY A 105 -8.18 -8.80 -2.72
N LEU A 106 -8.85 -8.94 -3.86
CA LEU A 106 -10.30 -8.76 -3.94
C LEU A 106 -11.05 -9.80 -3.09
N LEU A 107 -10.57 -11.04 -3.07
CA LEU A 107 -11.11 -12.09 -2.21
C LEU A 107 -10.92 -11.78 -0.72
N LEU A 108 -9.78 -11.21 -0.33
CA LEU A 108 -9.54 -10.75 1.04
C LEU A 108 -10.56 -9.68 1.48
N ALA A 109 -10.85 -8.70 0.63
CA ALA A 109 -11.88 -7.70 0.91
C ALA A 109 -13.28 -8.33 1.01
N ALA A 110 -13.64 -9.21 0.05
CA ALA A 110 -14.94 -9.88 0.01
C ALA A 110 -15.24 -10.71 1.28
N ARG A 111 -14.23 -11.39 1.83
CA ARG A 111 -14.34 -12.24 3.03
C ARG A 111 -14.80 -11.49 4.29
N GLY A 112 -14.70 -10.16 4.30
CA GLY A 112 -15.22 -9.36 5.42
C GLY A 112 -16.73 -9.55 5.64
N ARG A 113 -17.50 -9.88 4.59
CA ARG A 113 -18.94 -10.21 4.73
C ARG A 113 -19.17 -11.46 5.57
N GLU A 114 -18.33 -12.48 5.40
CA GLU A 114 -18.44 -13.75 6.14
C GLU A 114 -17.94 -13.61 7.57
N ALA A 115 -16.89 -12.80 7.76
CA ALA A 115 -16.30 -12.49 9.06
C ALA A 115 -17.27 -11.74 9.98
N ALA A 116 -18.22 -11.01 9.39
CA ALA A 116 -19.21 -10.20 10.09
C ALA A 116 -20.50 -10.90 10.50
N ASN A 117 -20.61 -12.21 10.29
CA ASN A 117 -21.78 -13.01 10.69
C ASN A 117 -21.91 -13.20 12.22
N GLY A 118 -21.58 -12.17 13.01
CA GLY A 118 -21.79 -12.10 14.45
C GLY A 118 -20.73 -12.78 15.31
N ASP A 119 -19.63 -13.29 14.72
CA ASP A 119 -18.49 -13.86 15.46
C ASP A 119 -17.33 -12.84 15.52
N PRO A 120 -17.09 -12.20 16.68
CA PRO A 120 -16.01 -11.22 16.83
C PRO A 120 -14.62 -11.77 16.51
N ALA A 121 -14.38 -13.07 16.75
CA ALA A 121 -13.07 -13.68 16.50
C ALA A 121 -12.77 -13.75 15.00
N ARG A 122 -13.78 -14.01 14.17
CA ARG A 122 -13.64 -14.01 12.70
C ARG A 122 -13.45 -12.61 12.16
N GLY A 123 -14.14 -11.62 12.75
CA GLY A 123 -13.93 -10.20 12.45
C GLY A 123 -12.47 -9.79 12.67
N GLU A 124 -11.91 -10.12 13.83
CA GLU A 124 -10.51 -9.82 14.15
C GLU A 124 -9.53 -10.56 13.24
N GLU A 125 -9.77 -11.84 12.94
CA GLU A 125 -8.94 -12.59 12.00
C GLU A 125 -8.90 -11.95 10.60
N TRP A 126 -10.05 -11.46 10.12
CA TRP A 126 -10.14 -10.75 8.86
C TRP A 126 -9.38 -9.42 8.89
N LEU A 127 -9.51 -8.64 9.97
CA LEU A 127 -8.74 -7.40 10.15
C LEU A 127 -7.24 -7.68 10.17
N GLU A 128 -6.80 -8.72 10.87
CA GLU A 128 -5.38 -9.07 10.91
C GLU A 128 -4.83 -9.42 9.53
N ARG A 129 -5.61 -10.13 8.70
CA ARG A 129 -5.22 -10.41 7.30
C ARG A 129 -5.14 -9.15 6.44
N LEU A 130 -5.97 -8.12 6.70
CA LEU A 130 -5.84 -6.81 6.04
C LEU A 130 -4.57 -6.09 6.49
N ARG A 131 -4.21 -6.18 7.78
CA ARG A 131 -2.95 -5.64 8.32
C ARG A 131 -1.75 -6.34 7.70
N ASP A 132 -1.77 -7.68 7.60
CA ASP A 132 -0.75 -8.48 6.90
C ASP A 132 -0.60 -8.02 5.45
N HIS A 133 -1.70 -7.89 4.71
CA HIS A 133 -1.68 -7.45 3.32
C HIS A 133 -1.00 -6.08 3.16
N LEU A 134 -1.24 -5.15 4.09
CA LEU A 134 -0.59 -3.85 4.09
C LEU A 134 0.90 -3.94 4.47
N ARG A 135 1.24 -4.75 5.48
CA ARG A 135 2.63 -5.01 5.90
C ARG A 135 3.47 -5.59 4.76
N ASP A 136 2.91 -6.47 3.94
CA ASP A 136 3.59 -6.98 2.75
C ASP A 136 3.94 -5.84 1.79
N THR A 137 2.99 -4.93 1.53
CA THR A 137 3.23 -3.77 0.66
C THR A 137 4.26 -2.79 1.26
N GLU A 138 4.27 -2.60 2.57
CA GLU A 138 5.30 -1.81 3.28
C GLU A 138 6.69 -2.43 3.13
N GLY A 139 6.78 -3.76 3.26
CA GLY A 139 8.01 -4.52 3.09
C GLY A 139 8.62 -4.32 1.70
N LEU A 140 7.79 -4.31 0.65
CA LEU A 140 8.23 -4.02 -0.73
C LEU A 140 8.85 -2.62 -0.87
N LEU A 141 8.29 -1.63 -0.16
CA LEU A 141 8.82 -0.27 -0.10
C LEU A 141 10.08 -0.14 0.78
N GLY A 142 10.54 -1.23 1.39
CA GLY A 142 11.76 -1.28 2.19
C GLY A 142 11.60 -0.76 3.62
N TYR A 143 10.37 -0.57 4.09
CA TYR A 143 10.11 -0.20 5.48
C TYR A 143 10.13 -1.47 6.35
N ARG A 144 10.97 -1.44 7.40
CA ARG A 144 11.07 -2.54 8.38
C ARG A 144 10.15 -2.36 9.58
N GLU A 145 9.72 -1.12 9.80
CA GLU A 145 8.79 -0.74 10.84
C GLU A 145 7.51 -0.20 10.16
N PRO A 146 6.33 -0.44 10.76
CA PRO A 146 5.07 0.10 10.26
C PRO A 146 5.14 1.61 10.04
N LEU A 147 4.52 2.11 8.97
CA LEU A 147 4.32 3.55 8.83
C LEU A 147 3.36 4.07 9.92
N PRO A 148 3.54 5.32 10.38
CA PRO A 148 2.72 5.91 11.43
C PRO A 148 1.27 6.13 10.98
N ASP A 149 0.36 6.20 11.96
CA ASP A 149 -1.04 6.59 11.75
C ASP A 149 -1.16 8.03 11.30
N VAL A 150 -1.89 8.27 10.20
CA VAL A 150 -1.98 9.58 9.54
C VAL A 150 -2.76 10.57 10.38
N ARG A 151 -3.81 10.09 11.07
CA ARG A 151 -4.67 10.92 11.90
C ARG A 151 -4.01 11.34 13.22
N SER A 152 -2.85 10.78 13.55
CA SER A 152 -2.01 11.36 14.59
C SER A 152 -1.38 12.66 14.06
N GLY A 153 -1.31 13.72 14.90
CA GLY A 153 -0.58 14.94 14.53
C GLY A 153 0.88 14.66 14.10
N SER A 154 1.45 13.54 14.56
CA SER A 154 2.77 13.06 14.16
C SER A 154 2.81 12.46 12.74
N GLY A 155 1.74 11.81 12.29
CA GLY A 155 1.65 11.15 10.99
C GLY A 155 1.57 12.14 9.85
N LEU A 156 0.72 13.16 9.96
CA LEU A 156 0.62 14.22 8.96
C LEU A 156 1.97 14.96 8.78
N MET A 157 2.67 15.26 9.88
CA MET A 157 3.99 15.88 9.85
C MET A 157 5.03 14.98 9.15
N LYS A 158 4.97 13.66 9.37
CA LYS A 158 5.82 12.70 8.67
C LYS A 158 5.49 12.63 7.17
N GLY A 159 4.22 12.80 6.79
CA GLY A 159 3.80 12.95 5.39
C GLY A 159 4.42 14.17 4.70
N PHE A 160 4.37 15.34 5.35
CA PHE A 160 5.05 16.54 4.84
C PHE A 160 6.56 16.37 4.75
N LYS A 161 7.17 15.72 5.76
CA LYS A 161 8.61 15.43 5.73
C LYS A 161 8.96 14.50 4.57
N LEU A 162 8.18 13.44 4.34
CA LEU A 162 8.34 12.52 3.22
C LEU A 162 8.29 13.30 1.88
N ALA A 163 7.28 14.14 1.70
CA ALA A 163 7.12 14.96 0.51
C ALA A 163 8.35 15.84 0.28
N ARG A 164 8.78 16.61 1.30
CA ARG A 164 9.94 17.50 1.20
C ARG A 164 11.24 16.75 0.92
N THR A 165 11.40 15.54 1.45
CA THR A 165 12.58 14.70 1.22
C THR A 165 12.67 14.25 -0.24
N TRP A 166 11.56 13.81 -0.83
CA TRP A 166 11.56 13.28 -2.20
C TRP A 166 11.45 14.35 -3.28
N GLN A 167 10.85 15.49 -2.97
CA GLN A 167 10.54 16.55 -3.94
C GLN A 167 11.71 16.93 -4.87
N PRO A 168 12.94 17.19 -4.37
CA PRO A 168 14.05 17.56 -5.25
C PRO A 168 14.46 16.42 -6.20
N HIS A 169 14.27 15.17 -5.79
CA HIS A 169 14.59 14.00 -6.61
C HIS A 169 13.55 13.82 -7.72
N LEU A 170 12.26 14.00 -7.41
CA LEU A 170 11.17 13.90 -8.38
C LEU A 170 11.29 14.97 -9.47
N GLN A 171 11.56 16.22 -9.07
CA GLN A 171 11.77 17.32 -10.01
C GLN A 171 12.94 17.07 -10.97
N ARG A 172 14.06 16.52 -10.48
CA ARG A 172 15.23 16.21 -11.33
C ARG A 172 14.94 15.19 -12.42
N VAL A 173 13.98 14.29 -12.20
CA VAL A 173 13.62 13.25 -13.17
C VAL A 173 12.34 13.57 -13.95
N GLY A 174 11.72 14.71 -13.69
CA GLY A 174 10.47 15.16 -14.33
C GLY A 174 9.23 14.39 -13.86
N LEU A 175 9.21 13.94 -12.60
CA LEU A 175 8.05 13.31 -11.98
C LEU A 175 7.17 14.37 -11.28
N PRO A 176 5.84 14.13 -11.18
CA PRO A 176 4.92 15.02 -10.48
C PRO A 176 5.19 15.08 -8.97
N ASP A 177 4.62 16.09 -8.33
CA ASP A 177 4.72 16.29 -6.89
C ASP A 177 3.99 15.19 -6.10
N LEU A 178 4.45 14.90 -4.88
CA LEU A 178 3.82 13.89 -4.02
C LEU A 178 2.53 14.35 -3.35
N LEU A 179 2.46 15.64 -3.02
CA LEU A 179 1.31 16.23 -2.37
C LEU A 179 0.51 17.01 -3.41
N PRO A 180 -0.83 17.05 -3.27
CA PRO A 180 -1.65 17.93 -4.09
C PRO A 180 -1.11 19.36 -4.04
N GLU A 181 -1.14 20.04 -5.18
CA GLU A 181 -0.63 21.41 -5.27
C GLU A 181 -1.36 22.38 -4.31
N ALA A 182 -2.63 22.11 -4.04
CA ALA A 182 -3.42 22.84 -3.04
C ALA A 182 -2.88 22.76 -1.61
N TRP A 183 -2.05 21.77 -1.30
CA TRP A 183 -1.43 21.58 0.02
C TRP A 183 -0.02 22.16 0.09
N SER A 184 0.62 22.40 -1.06
CA SER A 184 1.99 22.89 -1.16
C SER A 184 2.08 24.38 -1.51
N ARG A 185 1.07 24.96 -2.16
CA ARG A 185 0.99 26.41 -2.35
C ARG A 185 0.62 27.11 -1.05
N ARG A 186 1.35 28.19 -0.73
CA ARG A 186 0.85 29.18 0.23
C ARG A 186 -0.40 29.80 -0.37
N VAL A 187 -1.45 29.88 0.45
CA VAL A 187 -2.59 30.76 0.17
C VAL A 187 -2.07 32.17 0.46
N ASP A 188 -1.54 32.82 -0.57
CA ASP A 188 -1.14 34.23 -0.50
C ASP A 188 -2.37 35.14 -0.36
#